data_AF-A0A0T6B2I1-F1
#
_entry.id   AF-A0A0T6B2I1-F1
#
_cell.length_a   1.000
_cell.length_b   1.000
_cell.length_c   1.000
_cell.angle_alpha   90.00
_cell.angle_beta   90.00
_cell.angle_gamma   90.00
#
_symmetry.space_group_name_H-M   'P 1'
#
loop_
_entity.id
_entity.type
_entity.pdbx_description
1 polymer ?
#
loop_
_entity_poly.entity_id
_entity_poly.type
_entity_poly.pdbx_seq_one_letter_code
_entity_poly.pdbx_strand_id
1 'polypeptide(L)'
;MGNESSLPMELCSNFDADEIKRLGKRFRKLDLDNSGALSIDEFMSLPELQQNPLVQRVIDIFDADGNGEVDFREFIQGVSQFSVKGDKLSKLKFAFRIYDMDNDGFISNGELFQVLKMMVG
;
A
#
# COMPACT_ATOMS: atom_id res chain seq x y z
N MET A 1 -8.55 -27.57 3.02
CA MET A 1 -7.23 -27.25 2.44
C MET A 1 -7.48 -26.20 1.38
N GLY A 2 -7.33 -24.92 1.76
CA GLY A 2 -7.65 -23.78 0.91
C GLY A 2 -6.62 -23.62 -0.20
N ASN A 3 -7.13 -23.43 -1.40
CA ASN A 3 -6.45 -23.22 -2.67
C ASN A 3 -5.57 -21.95 -2.70
N GLU A 4 -4.25 -22.11 -2.61
CA GLU A 4 -3.26 -21.06 -2.97
C GLU A 4 -3.17 -20.79 -4.49
N SER A 5 -4.14 -21.28 -5.28
CA SER A 5 -4.10 -21.30 -6.74
C SER A 5 -5.28 -20.57 -7.34
N SER A 6 -5.30 -19.24 -7.23
CA SER A 6 -5.91 -18.30 -8.21
C SER A 6 -5.87 -16.86 -7.71
N LEU A 7 -4.68 -16.32 -7.40
CA LEU A 7 -4.51 -14.87 -7.54
C LEU A 7 -4.43 -14.59 -9.04
N PRO A 8 -5.27 -13.69 -9.60
CA PRO A 8 -5.22 -13.36 -11.02
C PRO A 8 -3.80 -12.86 -11.34
N MET A 9 -3.06 -13.64 -12.13
CA MET A 9 -1.70 -13.31 -12.60
C MET A 9 -1.64 -11.97 -13.36
N GLU A 10 -2.78 -11.35 -13.67
CA GLU A 10 -2.87 -10.09 -14.40
C GLU A 10 -2.63 -8.83 -13.55
N LEU A 11 -2.77 -8.89 -12.21
CA LEU A 11 -2.46 -7.74 -11.34
C LEU A 11 -1.03 -7.77 -10.76
N CYS A 12 -0.29 -8.87 -10.95
CA CYS A 12 1.05 -9.09 -10.41
C CYS A 12 2.15 -9.05 -11.49
N SER A 13 1.92 -8.38 -12.62
CA SER A 13 2.83 -8.39 -13.79
C SER A 13 4.28 -7.97 -13.50
N ASN A 14 4.50 -7.29 -12.36
CA ASN A 14 5.81 -6.80 -11.95
C ASN A 14 6.63 -7.77 -11.06
N PHE A 15 6.02 -8.82 -10.51
CA PHE A 15 6.69 -9.73 -9.57
C PHE A 15 6.73 -11.18 -10.06
N ASP A 16 7.86 -11.84 -9.85
CA ASP A 16 7.97 -13.29 -10.02
C ASP A 16 7.50 -14.07 -8.78
N ALA A 17 7.38 -15.39 -8.92
CA ALA A 17 6.88 -16.26 -7.85
C ALA A 17 7.77 -16.24 -6.59
N ASP A 18 9.08 -16.03 -6.75
CA ASP A 18 10.02 -15.95 -5.63
C ASP A 18 9.91 -14.61 -4.89
N GLU A 19 9.70 -13.52 -5.61
CA GLU A 19 9.41 -12.19 -5.08
C GLU A 19 8.11 -12.22 -4.27
N ILE A 20 7.02 -12.80 -4.83
CA ILE A 20 5.74 -12.96 -4.12
C ILE A 20 5.92 -13.79 -2.86
N LYS A 21 6.68 -14.89 -2.92
CA LYS A 21 6.96 -15.73 -1.75
C LYS A 21 7.75 -14.99 -0.67
N ARG A 22 8.70 -14.14 -1.04
CA ARG A 22 9.45 -13.28 -0.09
C ARG A 22 8.55 -12.22 0.52
N LEU A 23 7.67 -11.60 -0.27
CA LEU A 23 6.68 -10.63 0.21
C LEU A 23 5.69 -11.29 1.18
N GLY A 24 5.21 -12.49 0.88
CA GLY A 24 4.34 -13.26 1.78
C GLY A 24 5.00 -13.59 3.13
N LYS A 25 6.29 -13.92 3.14
CA LYS A 25 7.05 -14.09 4.39
C LYS A 25 7.16 -12.80 5.21
N ARG A 26 7.29 -11.64 4.54
CA ARG A 26 7.31 -10.33 5.21
C ARG A 26 5.94 -9.97 5.75
N PHE A 27 4.89 -10.17 4.96
CA PHE A 27 3.50 -9.93 5.35
C PHE A 27 3.17 -10.68 6.64
N ARG A 28 3.40 -12.00 6.68
CA ARG A 28 3.19 -12.83 7.89
C ARG A 28 4.04 -12.45 9.11
N LYS A 29 5.12 -11.70 8.91
CA LYS A 29 5.95 -11.21 10.01
C LYS A 29 5.40 -9.90 10.58
N LEU A 30 4.69 -9.14 9.76
CA LEU A 30 4.02 -7.89 10.13
C LEU A 30 2.63 -8.14 10.72
N ASP A 31 1.95 -9.17 10.23
CA ASP A 31 0.67 -9.67 10.75
C ASP A 31 0.93 -10.35 12.10
N LEU A 32 0.85 -9.57 13.18
CA LEU A 32 1.20 -9.98 14.54
C LEU A 32 0.08 -10.81 15.17
N ASP A 33 -1.17 -10.52 14.82
CA ASP A 33 -2.35 -11.20 15.34
C ASP A 33 -2.80 -12.39 14.48
N ASN A 34 -2.21 -12.58 13.30
CA ASN A 34 -2.57 -13.60 12.30
C ASN A 34 -4.01 -13.44 11.79
N SER A 35 -4.51 -12.21 11.72
CA SER A 35 -5.80 -11.86 11.12
C SER A 35 -5.82 -12.13 9.61
N GLY A 36 -4.66 -12.12 8.96
CA GLY A 36 -4.53 -12.19 7.51
C GLY A 36 -4.63 -10.84 6.80
N ALA A 37 -4.71 -9.75 7.56
CA ALA A 37 -4.65 -8.37 7.10
C ALA A 37 -3.61 -7.60 7.94
N LEU A 38 -3.21 -6.42 7.48
CA LEU A 38 -2.30 -5.55 8.21
C LEU A 38 -3.02 -4.28 8.63
N SER A 39 -3.17 -4.12 9.94
CA SER A 39 -3.65 -2.89 10.56
C SER A 39 -2.61 -1.78 10.53
N ILE A 40 -3.05 -0.53 10.71
CA ILE A 40 -2.15 0.63 10.81
C ILE A 40 -1.11 0.43 11.92
N ASP A 41 -1.52 -0.12 13.06
CA ASP A 41 -0.64 -0.37 14.20
C ASP A 41 0.46 -1.40 13.88
N GLU A 42 0.15 -2.41 13.08
CA GLU A 42 1.11 -3.40 12.60
C GLU A 42 2.10 -2.80 11.59
N PHE A 43 1.66 -1.89 10.72
CA PHE A 43 2.58 -1.12 9.89
C PHE A 43 3.48 -0.20 10.72
N MET A 44 2.93 0.44 11.76
CA MET A 44 3.68 1.30 12.68
C MET A 44 4.61 0.53 13.61
N SER A 45 4.52 -0.80 13.66
CA SER A 45 5.50 -1.64 14.35
C SER A 45 6.90 -1.58 13.71
N LEU A 46 6.98 -1.18 12.44
CA LEU A 46 8.25 -0.98 11.72
C LEU A 46 8.87 0.38 12.11
N PRO A 47 10.04 0.39 12.78
CA PRO A 47 10.69 1.63 13.20
C PRO A 47 11.01 2.56 12.01
N GLU A 48 11.24 2.00 10.83
CA GLU A 48 11.50 2.76 9.60
C GLU A 48 10.29 3.54 9.10
N LEU A 49 9.07 3.11 9.46
CA LEU A 49 7.81 3.75 9.06
C LEU A 49 7.32 4.76 10.10
N GLN A 50 7.64 4.59 11.39
CA GLN A 50 7.19 5.46 12.47
C GLN A 50 7.51 6.96 12.28
N GLN A 51 8.62 7.26 11.60
CA GLN A 51 9.08 8.64 11.38
C GLN A 51 8.52 9.26 10.09
N ASN A 52 7.79 8.49 9.28
CA ASN A 52 7.34 8.95 7.97
C ASN A 52 5.86 9.39 8.03
N PRO A 53 5.56 10.71 7.93
CA PRO A 53 4.20 11.23 8.06
C PRO A 53 3.26 10.79 6.93
N LEU A 54 3.79 10.24 5.85
CA LEU A 54 3.01 9.77 4.70
C LEU A 54 2.58 8.32 4.82
N VAL A 55 3.01 7.59 5.85
CA VAL A 55 2.69 6.16 6.00
C VAL A 55 1.19 5.94 6.05
N GLN A 56 0.44 6.79 6.76
CA GLN A 56 -1.01 6.73 6.78
C GLN A 56 -1.59 6.84 5.37
N ARG A 57 -1.15 7.84 4.58
CA ARG A 57 -1.60 8.02 3.20
C ARG A 57 -1.24 6.85 2.30
N VAL A 58 -0.08 6.23 2.50
CA VAL A 58 0.32 5.04 1.73
C VAL A 58 -0.58 3.85 2.06
N ILE A 59 -0.91 3.66 3.33
CA ILE A 59 -1.82 2.60 3.79
C ILE A 59 -3.21 2.83 3.22
N ASP A 60 -3.74 4.06 3.30
CA ASP A 60 -5.05 4.42 2.74
C ASP A 60 -5.13 4.17 1.22
N ILE A 61 -4.01 4.26 0.49
CA ILE A 61 -3.96 3.98 -0.96
C ILE A 61 -3.87 2.47 -1.23
N PHE A 62 -3.31 1.70 -0.30
CA PHE A 62 -3.19 0.25 -0.42
C PHE A 62 -4.52 -0.43 -0.11
N ASP A 63 -5.22 0.05 0.92
CA ASP A 63 -6.58 -0.34 1.30
C ASP A 63 -7.58 0.10 0.22
N ALA A 64 -7.83 -0.79 -0.74
CA ALA A 64 -8.63 -0.49 -1.92
C ALA A 64 -10.13 -0.69 -1.65
N ASP A 65 -10.48 -1.50 -0.67
CA ASP A 65 -11.87 -1.72 -0.26
C ASP A 65 -12.34 -0.78 0.87
N GLY A 66 -11.42 -0.06 1.52
CA GLY A 66 -11.67 0.96 2.53
C GLY A 66 -12.06 0.37 3.89
N ASN A 67 -11.64 -0.87 4.18
CA ASN A 67 -11.99 -1.54 5.42
C ASN A 67 -11.09 -1.14 6.61
N GLY A 68 -10.04 -0.36 6.38
CA GLY A 68 -9.08 0.13 7.37
C GLY A 68 -7.88 -0.78 7.63
N GLU A 69 -7.81 -1.92 6.93
CA GLU A 69 -6.75 -2.92 7.00
C GLU A 69 -6.26 -3.25 5.58
N VAL A 70 -5.02 -3.70 5.44
CA VAL A 70 -4.45 -4.05 4.11
C VAL A 70 -4.31 -5.56 4.01
N ASP A 71 -5.11 -6.19 3.16
CA ASP A 71 -5.01 -7.62 2.92
C ASP A 71 -3.76 -7.99 2.11
N PHE A 72 -3.43 -9.28 2.01
CA PHE A 72 -2.25 -9.71 1.27
C PHE A 72 -2.29 -9.34 -0.22
N ARG A 73 -3.48 -9.35 -0.84
CA ARG A 73 -3.66 -9.01 -2.26
C ARG A 73 -3.44 -7.51 -2.47
N GLU A 74 -3.96 -6.67 -1.60
CA GLU A 74 -3.78 -5.22 -1.57
C GLU A 74 -2.33 -4.84 -1.31
N PHE A 75 -1.68 -5.51 -0.36
CA PHE A 75 -0.26 -5.34 -0.08
C PHE A 75 0.60 -5.59 -1.33
N ILE A 76 0.37 -6.69 -2.05
CA ILE A 76 1.10 -7.00 -3.29
C ILE A 76 0.83 -5.94 -4.36
N GLN A 77 -0.42 -5.52 -4.54
CA GLN A 77 -0.77 -4.48 -5.50
C GLN A 77 -0.11 -3.13 -5.17
N GLY A 78 -0.17 -2.71 -3.90
CA GLY A 78 0.47 -1.50 -3.42
C GLY A 78 1.98 -1.49 -3.65
N VAL A 79 2.67 -2.56 -3.24
CA VAL A 79 4.12 -2.70 -3.43
C VAL A 79 4.49 -2.76 -4.93
N SER A 80 3.60 -3.28 -5.79
CA SER A 80 3.83 -3.33 -7.24
C SER A 80 3.95 -1.95 -7.89
N GLN A 81 3.29 -0.93 -7.33
CA GLN A 81 3.34 0.45 -7.82
C GLN A 81 4.73 1.08 -7.64
N PHE A 82 5.51 0.57 -6.68
CA PHE A 82 6.90 0.96 -6.44
C PHE A 82 7.93 0.09 -7.15
N SER A 83 7.49 -0.95 -7.89
CA SER A 83 8.42 -1.81 -8.61
C SER A 83 9.25 -1.01 -9.62
N VAL A 84 10.52 -1.38 -9.74
CA VAL A 84 11.46 -0.76 -10.68
C VAL A 84 11.01 -1.00 -12.13
N LYS A 85 10.25 -2.07 -12.37
CA LYS A 85 9.67 -2.45 -13.66
C LYS A 85 8.42 -1.62 -14.03
N GLY A 86 7.87 -0.86 -13.08
CA GLY A 86 6.68 -0.03 -13.28
C GLY A 86 6.94 1.19 -14.17
N ASP A 87 5.95 1.55 -14.97
CA ASP A 87 6.01 2.70 -15.87
C ASP A 87 5.98 4.04 -15.11
N LYS A 88 6.49 5.10 -15.76
CA LYS A 88 6.54 6.45 -15.17
C LYS A 88 5.15 7.00 -14.84
N LEU A 89 4.14 6.65 -15.63
CA LEU A 89 2.77 7.15 -15.45
C LEU A 89 2.13 6.53 -14.19
N SER A 90 2.37 5.25 -13.92
CA SER A 90 1.92 4.58 -12.69
C SER A 90 2.53 5.21 -11.44
N LYS A 91 3.82 5.56 -11.48
CA LYS A 91 4.47 6.30 -10.39
C LYS A 91 3.88 7.70 -10.20
N LEU A 92 3.55 8.39 -11.29
CA LEU A 92 2.90 9.70 -11.24
C LEU A 92 1.47 9.60 -10.66
N LYS A 93 0.70 8.59 -11.06
CA LYS A 93 -0.64 8.30 -10.53
C LYS A 93 -0.59 8.01 -9.04
N PHE A 94 0.37 7.20 -8.60
CA PHE A 94 0.57 6.94 -7.19
C PHE A 94 0.88 8.23 -6.41
N ALA A 95 1.81 9.05 -6.92
CA ALA A 95 2.13 10.34 -6.31
C ALA A 95 0.91 11.27 -6.25
N PHE A 96 0.05 11.26 -7.27
CA PHE A 96 -1.20 12.03 -7.28
C PHE A 96 -2.16 11.59 -6.18
N ARG A 97 -2.36 10.27 -6.01
CA ARG A 97 -3.22 9.68 -4.97
C ARG A 97 -2.76 9.98 -3.53
N ILE A 98 -1.49 10.29 -3.33
CA ILE A 98 -1.03 10.76 -2.01
C ILE A 98 -1.71 12.08 -1.64
N TYR A 99 -1.94 12.96 -2.62
CA TYR A 99 -2.59 14.26 -2.44
C TYR A 99 -4.10 14.20 -2.54
N ASP A 100 -4.64 13.44 -3.48
CA ASP A 100 -6.09 13.22 -3.68
C ASP A 100 -6.62 12.32 -2.55
N MET A 101 -7.31 12.91 -1.56
CA MET A 101 -7.73 12.23 -0.34
C MET A 101 -9.09 11.57 -0.46
N ASP A 102 -9.99 12.18 -1.21
CA ASP A 102 -11.34 11.64 -1.46
C ASP A 102 -11.42 10.76 -2.72
N ASN A 103 -10.33 10.65 -3.47
CA ASN A 103 -10.21 9.89 -4.71
C ASN A 103 -11.16 10.38 -5.82
N ASP A 104 -11.48 11.68 -5.86
CA ASP A 104 -12.32 12.28 -6.90
C ASP A 104 -11.57 12.51 -8.22
N GLY A 105 -10.24 12.30 -8.22
CA GLY A 105 -9.37 12.50 -9.38
C GLY A 105 -8.86 13.93 -9.54
N PHE A 106 -9.13 14.80 -8.58
CA PHE A 106 -8.65 16.18 -8.48
C PHE A 106 -7.84 16.37 -7.19
N ILE A 107 -7.09 17.46 -7.12
CA ILE A 107 -6.42 17.86 -5.86
C ILE A 107 -7.00 19.22 -5.52
N SER A 108 -7.86 19.25 -4.52
CA SER A 108 -8.43 20.47 -3.98
C SER A 108 -7.40 21.25 -3.16
N ASN A 109 -7.67 22.53 -2.94
CA ASN A 109 -6.82 23.37 -2.08
C ASN A 109 -6.75 22.83 -0.64
N GLY A 110 -7.86 22.29 -0.13
CA GLY A 110 -7.94 21.72 1.20
C GLY A 110 -7.06 20.49 1.36
N GLU A 111 -7.12 19.57 0.39
CA GLU A 111 -6.30 18.35 0.40
C GLU A 111 -4.81 18.65 0.27
N LEU A 112 -4.44 19.53 -0.66
CA LEU A 112 -3.04 19.97 -0.80
C LEU A 112 -2.51 20.56 0.51
N PHE A 113 -3.31 21.40 1.18
CA PHE A 113 -2.93 21.96 2.47
C PHE A 113 -2.77 20.89 3.56
N GLN A 114 -3.70 19.94 3.65
CA GLN A 114 -3.65 18.88 4.65
C GLN A 114 -2.41 18.00 4.49
N VAL A 115 -2.13 17.54 3.27
CA VAL A 115 -0.98 16.68 2.98
C VAL A 115 0.34 17.42 3.22
N LEU A 116 0.45 18.68 2.81
CA LEU A 116 1.64 19.49 3.10
C LEU A 116 1.83 19.73 4.60
N LYS A 117 0.74 19.95 5.35
CA LYS A 117 0.79 20.09 6.80
C LYS A 117 1.27 18.81 7.48
N MET A 118 0.87 17.63 6.99
CA MET A 118 1.41 16.35 7.49
C MET A 118 2.93 16.25 7.27
N MET A 119 3.44 16.73 6.14
CA MET A 119 4.88 16.66 5.81
C MET A 119 5.74 17.68 6.58
N VAL A 120 5.21 18.87 6.87
CA VAL A 120 6.02 20.02 7.33
C VAL A 120 5.89 20.28 8.84
N GLY A 121 4.81 19.84 9.48
CA GLY A 121 4.54 20.13 10.89
C GLY A 121 4.02 21.54 11.12
#